data_AF-A0A821LMN1-F1
#
_entry.id   AF-A0A821LMN1-F1
#
_cell.length_a   1.000
_cell.length_b   1.000
_cell.length_c   1.000
_cell.angle_alpha   90.00
_cell.angle_beta   90.00
_cell.angle_gamma   90.00
#
_symmetry.space_group_name_H-M   'P 1'
#
loop_
_entity.id
_entity.type
_entity.pdbx_description
1 polymer ?
#
loop_
_entity_poly.entity_id
_entity_poly.type
_entity_poly.pdbx_seq_one_letter_code
_entity_poly.pdbx_strand_id
1 'polypeptide(L)'
;KFYEKPPASVVPEEEDDEELSPEETLAQAKLAAQCAHEKLRLRRSLCSYTLVYQRNKGSTSLRFINQDDSSQQSVALVELDHLSTNEDNLNISSALPIVTEDVKRNHLPAKEFLENGPFSSNSSQYDSTFSSVPKEEADLLIHTYGSEFSAQYAVSLMDYVKDAGDLALAYVDRFLSVLTNGEHDNLIMKKREKQPKLEESECKIDETAATNN
;
A
#
# COMPACT_ATOMS: atom_id res chain seq x y z
N LYS A 1 4.26 24.12 43.15
CA LYS A 1 5.49 24.65 42.50
C LYS A 1 5.14 24.94 41.05
N PHE A 2 5.46 26.15 40.62
CA PHE A 2 5.21 26.81 39.35
C PHE A 2 4.90 25.92 38.14
N TYR A 3 3.74 26.12 37.52
CA TYR A 3 3.56 25.79 36.11
C TYR A 3 4.28 26.89 35.32
N GLU A 4 5.55 26.66 34.99
CA GLU A 4 6.20 27.43 33.94
C GLU A 4 5.42 27.21 32.65
N LYS A 5 4.99 28.32 32.06
CA LYS A 5 4.39 28.36 30.73
C LYS A 5 5.34 27.59 29.79
N PRO A 6 4.88 26.55 29.08
CA PRO A 6 5.75 25.86 28.13
C PRO A 6 6.31 26.89 27.15
N PRO A 7 7.57 26.76 26.72
CA PRO A 7 8.18 27.68 25.76
C PRO A 7 7.23 27.80 24.57
N ALA A 8 6.97 29.04 24.17
CA ALA A 8 6.07 29.36 23.06
C ALA A 8 6.40 28.43 21.90
N SER A 9 5.37 27.76 21.41
CA SER A 9 5.45 26.92 20.23
C SER A 9 6.04 27.78 19.11
N VAL A 10 7.28 27.51 18.75
CA VAL A 10 7.74 27.78 17.38
C VAL A 10 7.01 26.73 16.56
N VAL A 11 5.73 27.02 16.27
CA VAL A 11 5.07 26.46 15.10
C VAL A 11 5.92 27.00 13.95
N PRO A 12 6.62 26.15 13.18
CA PRO A 12 7.17 26.62 11.92
C PRO A 12 5.96 27.14 11.15
N GLU A 13 5.93 28.44 10.91
CA GLU A 13 4.96 29.05 10.02
C GLU A 13 5.01 28.26 8.70
N GLU A 14 3.84 27.98 8.14
CA GLU A 14 3.73 27.32 6.84
C GLU A 14 4.33 28.25 5.79
N GLU A 15 5.64 28.16 5.61
CA GLU A 15 6.39 28.80 4.54
C GLU A 15 6.60 27.77 3.44
N ASP A 16 5.88 28.01 2.34
CA ASP A 16 6.10 27.65 0.95
C ASP A 16 6.57 26.21 0.61
N ASP A 17 5.82 25.58 -0.29
CA ASP A 17 6.12 24.31 -0.96
C ASP A 17 7.39 24.39 -1.84
N GLU A 18 8.56 24.69 -1.26
CA GLU A 18 9.84 24.41 -1.91
C GLU A 18 10.11 22.91 -1.82
N GLU A 19 10.38 22.26 -2.95
CA GLU A 19 10.76 20.85 -3.04
C GLU A 19 12.04 20.60 -2.22
N LEU A 20 11.87 20.34 -0.93
CA LEU A 20 12.95 20.10 0.01
C LEU A 20 13.72 18.84 -0.41
N SER A 21 15.05 18.93 -0.45
CA SER A 21 15.91 17.81 -0.81
C SER A 21 15.59 16.57 0.04
N PRO A 22 15.66 15.33 -0.51
CA PRO A 22 15.37 14.10 0.23
C PRO A 22 16.24 13.94 1.50
N GLU A 23 17.44 14.52 1.52
CA GLU A 23 18.29 14.51 2.72
C GLU A 23 17.75 15.43 3.83
N GLU A 24 17.14 16.53 3.46
CA GLU A 24 16.62 17.55 4.38
C GLU A 24 15.30 17.13 5.01
N THR A 25 14.42 16.48 4.23
CA THR A 25 13.18 15.86 4.77
C THR A 25 13.50 14.75 5.78
N LEU A 26 14.53 13.95 5.52
CA LEU A 26 15.01 12.91 6.45
C LEU A 26 15.59 13.54 7.72
N ALA A 27 16.34 14.63 7.60
CA ALA A 27 16.88 15.35 8.76
C ALA A 27 15.75 15.96 9.61
N GLN A 28 14.76 16.59 8.99
CA GLN A 28 13.60 17.16 9.66
C GLN A 28 12.76 16.07 10.36
N ALA A 29 12.52 14.95 9.68
CA ALA A 29 11.81 13.81 10.26
C ALA A 29 12.54 13.25 11.48
N LYS A 30 13.88 13.12 11.41
CA LYS A 30 14.71 12.69 12.55
C LYS A 30 14.63 13.68 13.71
N LEU A 31 14.71 14.99 13.43
CA LEU A 31 14.59 16.03 14.46
C LEU A 31 13.21 16.04 15.12
N ALA A 32 12.14 15.93 14.33
CA ALA A 32 10.78 15.82 14.83
C ALA A 32 10.60 14.57 15.70
N ALA A 33 11.14 13.42 15.28
CA ALA A 33 11.12 12.18 16.04
C ALA A 33 11.88 12.30 17.37
N GLN A 34 13.06 12.91 17.37
CA GLN A 34 13.83 13.15 18.59
C GLN A 34 13.09 14.10 19.55
N CYS A 35 12.52 15.18 19.04
CA CYS A 35 11.74 16.13 19.83
C CYS A 35 10.49 15.47 20.45
N ALA A 36 9.78 14.63 19.68
CA ALA A 36 8.67 13.84 20.19
C ALA A 36 9.12 12.83 21.27
N HIS A 37 10.25 12.15 21.06
CA HIS A 37 10.81 11.22 22.03
C HIS A 37 11.13 11.90 23.37
N GLU A 38 11.79 13.06 23.35
CA GLU A 38 12.08 13.83 24.56
C GLU A 38 10.80 14.29 25.26
N LYS A 39 9.79 14.72 24.50
CA LYS A 39 8.47 15.09 25.04
C LYS A 39 7.77 13.92 25.72
N LEU A 40 7.86 12.70 25.15
CA LEU A 40 7.31 11.49 25.76
C LEU A 40 8.10 11.06 27.00
N ARG A 41 9.43 11.22 26.99
CA ARG A 41 10.29 10.95 28.14
C ARG A 41 9.93 11.83 29.34
N LEU A 42 9.58 13.09 29.11
CA LEU A 42 9.09 14.00 30.15
C LEU A 42 7.65 13.68 30.60
N ARG A 43 6.81 13.17 29.68
CA ARG A 43 5.47 12.65 29.97
C ARG A 43 5.51 11.22 30.53
N ARG A 44 6.35 10.97 31.54
CA ARG A 44 6.25 9.74 32.33
C ARG A 44 4.83 9.66 32.92
N SER A 45 4.17 8.52 32.78
CA SER A 45 2.86 8.30 33.42
C SER A 45 3.02 8.48 34.93
N LEU A 46 2.17 9.33 35.52
CA LEU A 46 2.20 9.62 36.96
C LEU A 46 1.65 8.45 37.81
N CYS A 47 1.25 7.33 37.18
CA CYS A 47 0.55 6.24 37.82
C CYS A 47 1.33 4.93 37.63
N SER A 48 1.90 4.42 38.73
CA SER A 48 2.58 3.11 38.77
C SER A 48 1.61 1.95 38.59
N TYR A 49 0.32 2.17 38.86
CA TYR A 49 -0.71 1.14 38.94
C TYR A 49 -1.83 1.38 37.93
N THR A 50 -2.38 0.30 37.36
CA THR A 50 -3.66 0.34 36.64
C THR A 50 -4.65 -0.65 37.23
N LEU A 51 -5.93 -0.32 37.06
CA LEU A 51 -7.04 -1.19 37.42
C LEU A 51 -7.30 -2.15 36.26
N VAL A 52 -7.12 -3.44 36.52
CA VAL A 52 -7.31 -4.51 35.54
C VAL A 52 -8.43 -5.42 36.03
N TYR A 53 -9.31 -5.83 35.12
CA TYR A 53 -10.32 -6.85 35.42
C TYR A 53 -9.79 -8.20 35.00
N GLN A 54 -9.87 -9.18 35.91
CA GLN A 54 -9.52 -10.56 35.63
C GLN A 54 -10.79 -11.37 35.36
N ARG A 55 -10.86 -11.97 34.17
CA ARG A 55 -11.92 -12.93 33.84
C ARG A 55 -11.55 -14.30 34.43
N ASN A 56 -12.56 -15.12 34.73
CA ASN A 56 -12.41 -16.47 35.25
C ASN A 56 -11.51 -17.41 34.42
N LYS A 57 -11.26 -17.10 33.13
CA LYS A 57 -10.36 -17.85 32.24
C LYS A 57 -8.89 -17.35 32.26
N GLY A 58 -8.51 -16.49 33.20
CA GLY A 58 -7.15 -15.94 33.32
C GLY A 58 -6.85 -14.77 32.38
N SER A 59 -7.76 -14.42 31.47
CA SER A 59 -7.63 -13.25 30.60
C SER A 59 -7.91 -11.97 31.37
N THR A 60 -7.02 -10.99 31.23
CA THR A 60 -7.14 -9.67 31.83
C THR A 60 -7.45 -8.62 30.77
N SER A 61 -8.32 -7.67 31.08
CA SER A 61 -8.69 -6.60 30.14
C SER A 61 -8.77 -5.24 30.84
N LEU A 62 -8.28 -4.21 30.17
CA LEU A 62 -8.41 -2.82 30.58
C LEU A 62 -9.79 -2.30 30.14
N ARG A 63 -10.55 -1.71 31.08
CA ARG A 63 -11.90 -1.19 30.80
C ARG A 63 -11.81 0.16 30.11
N PHE A 64 -11.75 0.16 28.78
CA PHE A 64 -12.13 1.32 27.98
C PHE A 64 -13.64 1.24 27.74
N ILE A 65 -14.40 1.89 28.63
CA ILE A 65 -15.83 2.27 28.55
C ILE A 65 -16.76 1.30 27.77
N ASN A 66 -17.65 0.64 28.52
CA ASN A 66 -18.73 -0.28 28.09
C ASN A 66 -18.28 -1.59 27.43
N GLN A 67 -17.94 -2.57 28.26
CA GLN A 67 -17.96 -3.99 27.88
C GLN A 67 -19.17 -4.62 28.55
N ASP A 68 -20.17 -4.98 27.74
CA ASP A 68 -21.36 -5.71 28.18
C ASP A 68 -20.96 -7.16 28.50
N ASP A 69 -20.53 -7.42 29.73
CA ASP A 69 -20.25 -8.77 30.18
C ASP A 69 -20.85 -9.03 31.56
N SER A 70 -21.93 -9.81 31.56
CA SER A 70 -22.71 -10.27 32.72
C SER A 70 -22.01 -11.36 33.55
N SER A 71 -20.70 -11.56 33.40
CA SER A 71 -19.91 -12.52 34.18
C SER A 71 -19.28 -11.87 35.40
N GLN A 72 -19.23 -12.60 36.53
CA GLN A 72 -18.49 -12.19 37.73
C GLN A 72 -17.00 -11.96 37.38
N GLN A 73 -16.57 -10.70 37.37
CA GLN A 73 -15.19 -10.30 37.17
C GLN A 73 -14.65 -9.72 38.48
N SER A 74 -13.45 -10.14 38.89
CA SER A 74 -12.74 -9.54 40.03
C SER A 74 -11.87 -8.37 39.57
N VAL A 75 -11.84 -7.30 40.37
CA VAL A 75 -10.97 -6.14 40.12
C VAL A 75 -9.65 -6.37 40.85
N ALA A 76 -8.54 -6.27 40.13
CA ALA A 76 -7.20 -6.32 40.71
C ALA A 76 -6.43 -5.02 40.41
N LEU A 77 -5.71 -4.52 41.41
CA LEU A 77 -4.73 -3.45 41.24
C LEU A 77 -3.41 -4.09 40.83
N VAL A 78 -2.89 -3.75 39.65
CA VAL A 78 -1.64 -4.32 39.12
C VAL A 78 -0.66 -3.20 38.81
N GLU A 79 0.61 -3.41 39.12
CA GLU A 79 1.69 -2.49 38.73
C GLU A 79 1.96 -2.59 37.22
N LEU A 80 2.13 -1.44 36.58
CA LEU A 80 2.23 -1.33 35.13
C LEU A 80 3.42 -2.09 34.52
N ASP A 81 4.48 -2.26 35.30
CA ASP A 81 5.70 -2.96 34.89
C ASP A 81 5.44 -4.47 34.68
N HIS A 82 4.59 -5.08 35.51
CA HIS A 82 4.18 -6.48 35.40
C HIS A 82 3.24 -6.75 34.23
N LEU A 83 2.72 -5.69 33.62
CA LEU A 83 1.82 -5.75 32.48
C LEU A 83 2.58 -5.90 31.14
N SER A 84 3.87 -5.54 31.14
CA SER A 84 4.75 -5.58 29.97
C SER A 84 5.48 -6.92 29.82
N THR A 85 5.65 -7.66 30.90
CA THR A 85 6.40 -8.92 30.90
C THR A 85 5.45 -10.07 30.66
N ASN A 86 5.67 -10.82 29.57
CA ASN A 86 4.92 -12.04 29.21
C ASN A 86 5.08 -13.21 30.23
N GLU A 87 5.67 -12.93 31.40
CA GLU A 87 6.08 -13.90 32.42
C GLU A 87 4.89 -14.40 33.24
N ASP A 88 3.90 -13.54 33.47
CA ASP A 88 2.62 -13.92 34.03
C ASP A 88 1.60 -14.04 32.89
N ASN A 89 0.65 -14.96 32.98
CA ASN A 89 -0.39 -15.29 31.98
C ASN A 89 -1.37 -14.13 31.62
N LEU A 90 -0.93 -12.89 31.77
CA LEU A 90 -1.55 -11.63 31.40
C LEU A 90 -1.27 -11.36 29.91
N ASN A 91 -1.90 -12.16 29.05
CA ASN A 91 -1.80 -11.97 27.60
C ASN A 91 -2.58 -10.70 27.19
N ILE A 92 -1.91 -9.56 27.18
CA ILE A 92 -2.48 -8.24 26.82
C ILE A 92 -2.26 -7.94 25.33
N SER A 93 -1.69 -8.91 24.61
CA SER A 93 -1.46 -8.85 23.16
C SER A 93 -2.76 -8.73 22.35
N SER A 94 -3.94 -8.88 22.97
CA SER A 94 -5.23 -8.67 22.30
C SER A 94 -5.79 -7.23 22.38
N ALA A 95 -5.13 -6.31 23.10
CA ALA A 95 -5.69 -4.98 23.39
C ALA A 95 -5.11 -3.82 22.57
N LEU A 96 -4.06 -4.04 21.77
CA LEU A 96 -3.73 -3.10 20.70
C LEU A 96 -4.43 -3.62 19.45
N PRO A 97 -5.37 -2.86 18.85
CA PRO A 97 -5.79 -3.18 17.50
C PRO A 97 -4.50 -3.15 16.68
N ILE A 98 -4.10 -4.31 16.16
CA ILE A 98 -3.15 -4.36 15.06
C ILE A 98 -3.71 -3.33 14.08
N VAL A 99 -2.98 -2.26 13.81
CA VAL A 99 -3.28 -1.38 12.68
C VAL A 99 -2.98 -2.22 11.44
N THR A 100 -3.85 -3.20 11.17
CA THR A 100 -4.06 -3.67 9.83
C THR A 100 -4.56 -2.43 9.14
N GLU A 101 -3.75 -1.86 8.25
CA GLU A 101 -4.19 -0.79 7.37
C GLU A 101 -5.61 -1.12 6.92
N ASP A 102 -6.55 -0.26 7.32
CA ASP A 102 -7.97 -0.59 7.34
C ASP A 102 -8.40 -1.07 5.95
N VAL A 103 -8.52 -2.40 5.76
CA VAL A 103 -9.11 -3.01 4.55
C VAL A 103 -10.50 -2.41 4.28
N LYS A 104 -11.14 -1.90 5.34
CA LYS A 104 -12.44 -1.23 5.32
C LYS A 104 -12.41 0.26 4.94
N ARG A 105 -11.26 0.96 5.04
CA ARG A 105 -11.16 2.36 4.57
C ARG A 105 -10.97 2.48 3.07
N ASN A 106 -10.45 1.45 2.42
CA ASN A 106 -10.25 1.45 0.96
C ASN A 106 -11.33 0.69 0.18
N HIS A 107 -12.29 0.08 0.88
CA HIS A 107 -13.42 -0.56 0.22
C HIS A 107 -14.52 0.49 -0.01
N LEU A 108 -14.35 1.30 -1.05
CA LEU A 108 -15.43 2.18 -1.50
C LEU A 108 -16.60 1.29 -1.97
N PRO A 109 -17.81 1.44 -1.42
CA PRO A 109 -18.97 0.72 -1.89
C PRO A 109 -19.28 1.17 -3.33
N ALA A 110 -19.03 0.26 -4.27
CA ALA A 110 -19.34 0.47 -5.68
C ALA A 110 -20.86 0.61 -5.85
N LYS A 111 -21.26 1.39 -6.86
CA LYS A 111 -22.66 1.54 -7.22
C LYS A 111 -23.11 0.29 -7.96
N GLU A 112 -24.12 -0.42 -7.45
CA GLU A 112 -24.66 -1.58 -8.14
C GLU A 112 -25.55 -1.12 -9.31
N PHE A 113 -25.24 -1.62 -10.51
CA PHE A 113 -26.08 -1.45 -11.68
C PHE A 113 -27.28 -2.40 -11.57
N LEU A 114 -28.49 -1.86 -11.63
CA LEU A 114 -29.72 -2.65 -11.57
C LEU A 114 -30.13 -3.00 -13.00
N GLU A 115 -30.01 -4.28 -13.38
CA GLU A 115 -30.54 -4.77 -14.64
C GLU A 115 -32.06 -4.89 -14.54
N ASN A 116 -32.74 -3.79 -14.86
CA ASN A 116 -34.17 -3.77 -15.00
C ASN A 116 -34.51 -4.33 -16.40
N GLY A 117 -35.39 -5.34 -16.46
CA GLY A 117 -35.68 -6.08 -17.70
C GLY A 117 -36.25 -5.25 -18.87
N PRO A 118 -36.50 -5.87 -20.04
CA PRO A 118 -37.03 -5.16 -21.20
C PRO A 118 -38.37 -4.48 -20.84
N PHE A 119 -38.53 -3.19 -21.18
CA PHE A 119 -39.66 -2.29 -20.85
C PHE A 119 -39.61 -1.53 -19.50
N SER A 120 -38.48 -1.53 -18.81
CA SER A 120 -38.32 -0.83 -17.52
C SER A 120 -37.59 0.51 -17.61
N SER A 121 -37.73 1.24 -18.72
CA SER A 121 -36.99 2.49 -18.97
C SER A 121 -37.19 3.59 -17.92
N ASN A 122 -38.27 3.51 -17.13
CA ASN A 122 -38.62 4.47 -16.08
C ASN A 122 -38.17 4.01 -14.67
N SER A 123 -37.62 2.81 -14.55
CA SER A 123 -37.11 2.28 -13.29
C SER A 123 -35.72 2.83 -13.00
N SER A 124 -35.41 3.08 -11.73
CA SER A 124 -34.07 3.49 -11.29
C SER A 124 -33.03 2.47 -11.74
N GLN A 125 -32.06 2.90 -12.56
CA GLN A 125 -31.01 2.04 -13.11
C GLN A 125 -29.84 1.82 -12.15
N TYR A 126 -29.78 2.59 -11.07
CA TYR A 126 -28.69 2.53 -10.11
C TYR A 126 -29.22 2.62 -8.67
N ASP A 127 -28.61 1.85 -7.78
CA ASP A 127 -28.78 2.01 -6.34
C ASP A 127 -27.69 2.93 -5.77
N SER A 128 -28.10 4.07 -5.20
CA SER A 128 -27.20 5.06 -4.59
C SER A 128 -27.21 5.03 -3.06
N THR A 129 -27.96 4.12 -2.42
CA THR A 129 -28.19 4.15 -0.96
C THR A 129 -26.91 3.99 -0.13
N PHE A 130 -25.90 3.32 -0.68
CA PHE A 130 -24.62 3.08 0.01
C PHE A 130 -23.39 3.52 -0.79
N SER A 131 -23.52 4.10 -2.00
CA SER A 131 -22.34 4.43 -2.82
C SER A 131 -21.77 5.81 -2.52
N SER A 132 -20.44 5.88 -2.42
CA SER A 132 -19.69 7.14 -2.32
C SER A 132 -19.40 7.79 -3.68
N VAL A 133 -19.62 7.07 -4.79
CA VAL A 133 -19.25 7.50 -6.14
C VAL A 133 -20.48 8.06 -6.86
N PRO A 134 -20.41 9.28 -7.45
CA PRO A 134 -21.53 9.84 -8.20
C PRO A 134 -21.80 9.02 -9.48
N LYS A 135 -23.02 9.13 -10.02
CA LYS A 135 -23.44 8.41 -11.23
C LYS A 135 -22.48 8.62 -12.40
N GLU A 136 -22.05 9.86 -12.61
CA GLU A 136 -21.21 10.25 -13.75
C GLU A 136 -19.84 9.55 -13.71
N GLU A 137 -19.24 9.43 -12.53
CA GLU A 137 -17.96 8.74 -12.34
C GLU A 137 -18.11 7.22 -12.44
N ALA A 138 -19.20 6.65 -11.91
CA ALA A 138 -19.50 5.23 -12.07
C ALA A 138 -19.72 4.85 -13.55
N ASP A 139 -20.44 5.69 -14.30
CA ASP A 139 -20.66 5.50 -15.74
C ASP A 139 -19.34 5.58 -16.51
N LEU A 140 -18.48 6.54 -16.16
CA LEU A 140 -17.14 6.64 -16.74
C LEU A 140 -16.34 5.36 -16.50
N LEU A 141 -16.30 4.86 -15.27
CA LEU A 141 -15.59 3.62 -14.91
C LEU A 141 -16.13 2.39 -15.66
N ILE A 142 -17.45 2.28 -15.80
CA ILE A 142 -18.08 1.18 -16.56
C ILE A 142 -17.72 1.28 -18.05
N HIS A 143 -17.68 2.49 -18.62
CA HIS A 143 -17.27 2.67 -20.00
C HIS A 143 -15.78 2.39 -20.23
N THR A 144 -14.92 2.84 -19.31
CA THR A 144 -13.46 2.70 -19.46
C THR A 144 -12.97 1.29 -19.15
N TYR A 145 -13.60 0.58 -18.20
CA TYR A 145 -13.12 -0.72 -17.72
C TYR A 145 -14.14 -1.85 -17.87
N GLY A 146 -15.44 -1.55 -17.92
CA GLY A 146 -16.52 -2.56 -18.03
C GLY A 146 -16.86 -2.99 -19.46
N SER A 147 -16.35 -2.32 -20.48
CA SER A 147 -16.53 -2.75 -21.88
C SER A 147 -15.58 -3.89 -22.24
N GLU A 148 -16.05 -4.92 -22.97
CA GLU A 148 -15.16 -5.99 -23.47
C GLU A 148 -14.02 -5.46 -24.37
N PHE A 149 -14.22 -4.29 -24.99
CA PHE A 149 -13.20 -3.64 -25.82
C PHE A 149 -12.05 -3.03 -24.99
N SER A 150 -12.29 -2.65 -23.74
CA SER A 150 -11.27 -2.01 -22.89
C SER A 150 -10.10 -2.95 -22.61
N ALA A 151 -10.40 -4.23 -22.37
CA ALA A 151 -9.40 -5.26 -22.14
C ALA A 151 -8.54 -5.49 -23.38
N GLN A 152 -9.15 -5.56 -24.56
CA GLN A 152 -8.43 -5.70 -25.83
C GLN A 152 -7.56 -4.47 -26.13
N TYR A 153 -8.06 -3.27 -25.83
CA TYR A 153 -7.31 -2.03 -25.99
C TYR A 153 -6.10 -1.97 -25.06
N ALA A 154 -6.25 -2.36 -23.79
CA ALA A 154 -5.14 -2.42 -22.84
C ALA A 154 -4.06 -3.42 -23.29
N VAL A 155 -4.46 -4.59 -23.78
CA VAL A 155 -3.51 -5.58 -24.34
C VAL A 155 -2.76 -5.01 -25.55
N SER A 156 -3.45 -4.34 -26.47
CA SER A 156 -2.81 -3.72 -27.63
C SER A 156 -1.77 -2.66 -27.24
N LEU A 157 -2.03 -1.87 -26.18
CA LEU A 157 -1.06 -0.89 -25.66
C LEU A 157 0.16 -1.57 -25.04
N MET A 158 -0.05 -2.65 -24.28
CA MET A 158 1.06 -3.40 -23.69
C MET A 158 1.95 -4.01 -24.76
N ASP A 159 1.36 -4.62 -25.79
CA ASP A 159 2.13 -5.22 -26.87
C ASP A 159 2.89 -4.16 -27.67
N TYR A 160 2.28 -2.99 -27.89
CA TYR A 160 2.99 -1.85 -28.49
C TYR A 160 4.23 -1.41 -27.67
N VAL A 161 4.13 -1.38 -26.34
CA VAL A 161 5.25 -0.99 -25.47
C VAL A 161 6.34 -2.07 -25.42
N LYS A 162 5.96 -3.35 -25.39
CA LYS A 162 6.91 -4.47 -25.41
C LYS A 162 7.77 -4.44 -26.68
N ASP A 163 7.15 -4.20 -27.82
CA ASP A 163 7.83 -4.22 -29.12
C ASP A 163 8.53 -2.89 -29.46
N ALA A 164 8.35 -1.83 -28.65
CA ALA A 164 8.87 -0.50 -28.96
C ALA A 164 10.41 -0.46 -29.08
N GLY A 165 11.12 -1.25 -28.27
CA GLY A 165 12.58 -1.36 -28.31
C GLY A 165 13.06 -2.00 -29.62
N ASP A 166 12.49 -3.15 -29.98
CA ASP A 166 12.83 -3.90 -31.18
C ASP A 166 12.43 -3.14 -32.45
N LEU A 167 11.28 -2.45 -32.41
CA LEU A 167 10.83 -1.59 -33.49
C LEU A 167 11.81 -0.43 -33.72
N ALA A 168 12.25 0.25 -32.65
CA ALA A 168 13.22 1.33 -32.75
C ALA A 168 14.56 0.85 -33.32
N LEU A 169 15.06 -0.31 -32.88
CA LEU A 169 16.27 -0.92 -33.43
C LEU A 169 16.11 -1.27 -34.91
N ALA A 170 14.97 -1.85 -35.31
CA ALA A 170 14.68 -2.14 -36.71
C ALA A 170 14.62 -0.88 -37.59
N TYR A 171 14.10 0.23 -37.06
CA TYR A 171 14.11 1.52 -37.77
C TYR A 171 15.53 2.09 -37.92
N VAL A 172 16.34 2.03 -36.86
CA VAL A 172 17.75 2.46 -36.91
C VAL A 172 18.53 1.60 -37.91
N ASP A 173 18.35 0.28 -37.91
CA ASP A 173 18.99 -0.62 -38.88
C ASP A 173 18.59 -0.27 -40.32
N ARG A 174 17.31 0.03 -40.57
CA ARG A 174 16.85 0.51 -41.89
C ARG A 174 17.45 1.86 -42.26
N PHE A 175 17.60 2.80 -41.31
CA PHE A 175 18.26 4.07 -41.61
C PHE A 175 19.74 3.89 -41.92
N LEU A 176 20.43 3.05 -41.15
CA LEU A 176 21.83 2.75 -41.37
C LEU A 176 22.04 2.04 -42.71
N SER A 177 21.15 1.12 -43.10
CA SER A 177 21.23 0.47 -44.42
C SER A 177 21.02 1.45 -45.56
N VAL A 178 20.09 2.40 -45.44
CA VAL A 178 19.91 3.47 -46.43
C VAL A 178 21.15 4.37 -46.53
N LEU A 179 21.73 4.77 -45.40
CA LEU A 179 22.90 5.66 -45.37
C LEU A 179 24.19 4.99 -45.86
N THR A 180 24.31 3.68 -45.68
CA THR A 180 25.47 2.89 -46.10
C THR A 180 25.23 2.15 -47.42
N ASN A 181 24.17 2.49 -48.16
CA ASN A 181 23.78 1.83 -49.42
C ASN A 181 23.75 0.29 -49.31
N GLY A 182 23.33 -0.24 -48.15
CA GLY A 182 23.18 -1.66 -47.87
C GLY A 182 24.43 -2.36 -47.30
N GLU A 183 25.53 -1.66 -47.04
CA GLU A 183 26.71 -2.29 -46.41
C GLU A 183 26.45 -2.74 -44.96
N HIS A 184 25.62 -2.00 -44.21
CA HIS A 184 25.21 -2.35 -42.84
C HIS A 184 24.55 -3.73 -42.74
N ASP A 185 23.60 -4.02 -43.62
CA ASP A 185 22.88 -5.30 -43.64
C ASP A 185 23.83 -6.48 -43.93
N ASN A 186 24.77 -6.30 -44.86
CA ASN A 186 25.79 -7.30 -45.18
C ASN A 186 26.71 -7.59 -43.97
N LEU A 187 27.03 -6.56 -43.19
CA LEU A 187 27.83 -6.67 -41.98
C LEU A 187 27.08 -7.41 -40.86
N ILE A 188 25.79 -7.08 -40.66
CA ILE A 188 24.93 -7.76 -39.69
C ILE A 188 24.77 -9.24 -40.06
N MET A 189 24.50 -9.57 -41.33
CA MET A 189 24.39 -10.96 -41.78
C MET A 189 25.68 -11.74 -41.50
N LYS A 190 26.83 -11.18 -41.85
CA LYS A 190 28.15 -11.80 -41.60
C LYS A 190 28.48 -11.93 -40.11
N LYS A 191 27.96 -11.03 -39.26
CA LYS A 191 28.09 -11.13 -37.79
C LYS A 191 27.19 -12.24 -37.25
N ARG A 192 25.96 -12.34 -37.72
CA ARG A 192 24.98 -13.38 -37.33
C ARG A 192 25.45 -14.78 -37.72
N GLU A 193 26.00 -14.94 -38.92
CA GLU A 193 26.61 -16.20 -39.39
C GLU A 193 27.85 -16.64 -38.58
N LYS A 194 28.54 -15.70 -37.92
CA LYS A 194 29.69 -15.98 -37.05
C LYS A 194 29.30 -16.23 -35.59
N GLN A 195 28.09 -15.86 -35.19
CA GLN A 195 27.56 -16.05 -33.83
C GLN A 195 26.70 -17.30 -33.56
N PRO A 196 26.47 -18.30 -34.45
CA PRO A 196 25.59 -19.43 -34.14
C PRO A 196 26.21 -20.46 -33.17
N LYS A 197 27.20 -20.07 -32.36
CA LYS A 197 27.91 -20.96 -31.41
C LYS A 197 27.85 -20.52 -29.95
N LEU A 198 27.22 -19.39 -29.61
CA LEU A 198 27.15 -18.90 -28.23
C LEU A 198 25.74 -18.93 -27.62
N GLU A 199 24.68 -19.01 -28.41
CA GLU A 199 23.30 -18.97 -27.90
C GLU A 199 22.74 -20.37 -27.52
N GLU A 200 23.32 -21.48 -28.02
CA GLU A 200 22.90 -22.84 -27.63
C GLU A 200 23.28 -23.21 -26.18
N SER A 201 24.17 -22.44 -25.52
CA SER A 201 24.57 -22.69 -24.14
C SER A 201 23.67 -22.06 -23.09
N GLU A 202 22.83 -21.08 -23.42
CA GLU A 202 21.97 -20.41 -22.44
C GLU A 202 20.64 -21.15 -22.22
N CYS A 203 20.10 -21.79 -23.26
CA CYS A 203 18.80 -22.49 -23.18
C CYS A 203 18.85 -23.83 -22.40
N LYS A 204 20.04 -24.39 -22.14
CA LYS A 204 20.17 -25.65 -21.35
C LYS A 204 20.31 -25.43 -19.85
N ILE A 205 20.55 -24.20 -19.40
CA ILE A 205 20.81 -23.91 -17.98
C ILE A 205 19.48 -23.82 -17.22
N ASP A 206 18.42 -23.34 -17.87
CA ASP A 206 17.11 -23.13 -17.22
C ASP A 206 16.28 -24.42 -17.06
N GLU A 207 16.42 -25.41 -17.95
CA GLU A 207 15.69 -26.70 -17.82
C GLU A 207 16.21 -27.59 -16.67
N THR A 208 17.48 -27.47 -16.29
CA THR A 208 18.07 -28.29 -15.22
C THR A 208 17.81 -27.74 -13.80
N ALA A 209 17.34 -26.50 -13.68
CA ALA A 209 16.96 -25.89 -12.40
C ALA A 209 15.51 -26.22 -11.98
N ALA A 210 14.62 -26.54 -12.93
CA ALA A 210 13.21 -26.78 -12.67
C ALA A 210 12.88 -28.23 -12.22
N THR A 211 13.81 -29.18 -12.31
CA THR A 211 13.58 -30.60 -12.00
C THR A 211 14.05 -31.04 -10.60
N ASN A 212 14.64 -30.14 -9.82
CA ASN A 212 15.03 -30.39 -8.42
C ASN A 212 14.31 -29.42 -7.46
N ASN A 213 13.00 -29.60 -7.30
CA ASN A 213 12.25 -29.20 -6.10
C ASN A 213 10.99 -30.05 -5.97
#